data_AF-A0A7I0HPX3-F1
#
_entry.id   AF-A0A7I0HPX3-F1
#
_cell.length_a   1.000
_cell.length_b   1.000
_cell.length_c   1.000
_cell.angle_alpha   90.00
_cell.angle_beta   90.00
_cell.angle_gamma   90.00
#
_symmetry.space_group_name_H-M   'P 1'
#
loop_
_entity.id
_entity.type
_entity.pdbx_description
1 polymer ?
#
loop_
_entity_poly.entity_id
_entity_poly.type
_entity_poly.pdbx_seq_one_letter_code
_entity_poly.pdbx_strand_id
1 'polypeptide(L)'
;MKLWISFLFSLILYLPLMANKEDNRLYLKPKTIVGVGEVRLSDFTNWKGNWNPIIFQNVKAPLVIQPDDLTNQITTLYLKETGTNVSFTVMGKEGILLPKTSILSKKELEVSLWKDLIASNEHSLGEMGDTFRISSEKETFPSITGTSPVWRSLGRTLHAGKRLFPLDFYYEGKLVHSESVPFLIEEKKKAYFTKREIPSKTVLTDDDVELRYFFSADSVREYTDENPVGKTALNGFLPDTAIEKKQVRTLHTIERGQEVELVYTVGNLLLKIKTRAMNSGNRGEEISLLNLASQKMLRARVQSEGVCLLEER
;
A
#
# COMPACT_ATOMS: atom_id res chain seq x y z
N MET A 1 -59.24 -29.55 49.71
CA MET A 1 -58.23 -28.60 49.18
C MET A 1 -57.15 -28.29 50.21
N LYS A 2 -56.38 -29.28 50.68
CA LYS A 2 -55.31 -29.08 51.69
C LYS A 2 -54.09 -30.00 51.52
N LEU A 3 -53.92 -30.63 50.35
CA LEU A 3 -52.89 -31.67 50.15
C LEU A 3 -52.02 -31.50 48.89
N TRP A 4 -52.17 -30.41 48.13
CA TRP A 4 -51.46 -30.22 46.85
C TRP A 4 -50.43 -29.08 46.85
N ILE A 5 -50.30 -28.32 47.95
CA ILE A 5 -49.37 -27.18 48.03
C ILE A 5 -48.02 -27.59 48.65
N SER A 6 -47.96 -28.68 49.42
CA SER A 6 -46.71 -29.14 50.04
C SER A 6 -45.79 -29.94 49.13
N PHE A 7 -46.25 -30.39 47.95
CA PHE A 7 -45.40 -31.14 47.00
C PHE A 7 -44.65 -30.24 46.00
N LEU A 8 -45.17 -29.03 45.72
CA LEU A 8 -44.49 -28.06 44.86
C LEU A 8 -43.42 -27.25 45.59
N PHE A 9 -43.52 -27.13 46.92
CA PHE A 9 -42.50 -26.44 47.71
C PHE A 9 -41.29 -27.31 48.07
N SER A 10 -41.43 -28.64 48.07
CA SER A 10 -40.28 -29.53 48.27
C SER A 10 -39.44 -29.72 47.00
N LEU A 11 -39.99 -29.50 45.80
CA LEU A 11 -39.23 -29.65 44.54
C LEU A 11 -38.40 -28.40 44.19
N ILE A 12 -38.81 -27.21 44.65
CA ILE A 12 -38.12 -25.94 44.38
C ILE A 12 -36.94 -25.71 45.35
N LEU A 13 -36.95 -26.35 46.53
CA LEU A 13 -35.86 -26.26 47.51
C LEU A 13 -34.66 -27.18 47.23
N TYR A 14 -34.74 -28.08 46.25
CA TYR A 14 -33.59 -28.88 45.79
C TYR A 14 -32.86 -28.27 44.58
N LEU A 15 -33.40 -27.24 43.93
CA LEU A 15 -32.78 -26.64 42.74
C LEU A 15 -31.59 -25.70 43.02
N PRO A 16 -31.35 -25.11 44.21
CA PRO A 16 -30.12 -24.35 44.43
C PRO A 16 -28.96 -25.21 44.99
N LEU A 17 -29.21 -26.47 45.37
CA LEU A 17 -28.16 -27.37 45.89
C LEU A 17 -27.29 -28.03 44.80
N MET A 18 -27.69 -27.90 43.52
CA MET A 18 -26.91 -28.41 42.37
C MET A 18 -26.32 -27.30 41.49
N ALA A 19 -26.54 -26.02 41.84
CA ALA A 19 -26.05 -24.87 41.08
C ALA A 19 -24.63 -24.43 41.45
N ASN A 20 -23.96 -25.17 42.34
CA ASN A 20 -22.60 -24.87 42.81
C ASN A 20 -21.67 -26.10 42.70
N LYS A 21 -21.85 -26.90 41.64
CA LYS A 21 -20.74 -27.72 41.16
C LYS A 21 -19.75 -26.74 40.57
N GLU A 22 -18.57 -26.62 41.18
CA GLU A 22 -17.40 -26.02 40.55
C GLU A 22 -17.32 -26.58 39.12
N ASP A 23 -17.76 -25.79 38.14
CA ASP A 23 -17.90 -26.27 36.78
C ASP A 23 -16.47 -26.29 36.22
N ASN A 24 -15.76 -27.39 36.46
CA ASN A 24 -14.39 -27.66 35.99
C ASN A 24 -14.35 -27.93 34.48
N ARG A 25 -15.27 -27.26 33.77
CA ARG A 25 -15.42 -27.29 32.32
C ARG A 25 -14.54 -26.22 31.71
N LEU A 26 -13.60 -26.68 30.92
CA LEU A 26 -12.67 -25.85 30.18
C LEU A 26 -13.10 -25.84 28.72
N TYR A 27 -12.98 -24.71 28.05
CA TYR A 27 -13.16 -24.62 26.61
C TYR A 27 -11.80 -24.50 25.93
N LEU A 28 -11.48 -25.44 25.04
CA LEU A 28 -10.26 -25.44 24.25
C LEU A 28 -10.39 -24.45 23.09
N LYS A 29 -9.47 -23.48 23.01
CA LYS A 29 -9.41 -22.54 21.89
C LYS A 29 -9.01 -23.30 20.62
N PRO A 30 -9.70 -23.10 19.48
CA PRO A 30 -9.37 -23.78 18.24
C PRO A 30 -7.93 -23.53 17.76
N LYS A 31 -7.40 -22.32 17.99
CA LYS A 31 -6.07 -21.89 17.54
C LYS A 31 -5.46 -20.97 18.58
N THR A 32 -4.21 -21.20 18.94
CA THR A 32 -3.46 -20.36 19.89
C THR A 32 -2.05 -20.15 19.38
N ILE A 33 -1.62 -18.90 19.25
CA ILE A 33 -0.23 -18.57 18.93
C ILE A 33 0.56 -18.55 20.22
N VAL A 34 1.67 -19.29 20.26
CA VAL A 34 2.54 -19.40 21.43
C VAL A 34 3.96 -18.94 21.09
N GLY A 35 4.62 -18.29 22.05
CA GLY A 35 6.01 -17.87 21.93
C GLY A 35 7.00 -18.97 22.30
N VAL A 36 8.26 -18.59 22.49
CA VAL A 36 9.27 -19.46 23.11
C VAL A 36 9.02 -19.54 24.62
N GLY A 37 9.09 -20.74 25.20
CA GLY A 37 9.01 -20.94 26.65
C GLY A 37 7.80 -21.74 27.10
N GLU A 38 7.24 -21.35 28.25
CA GLU A 38 6.13 -22.05 28.92
C GLU A 38 4.78 -21.70 28.28
N VAL A 39 3.93 -22.71 28.12
CA VAL A 39 2.53 -22.56 27.72
C VAL A 39 1.66 -23.03 28.88
N ARG A 40 0.92 -22.09 29.45
CA ARG A 40 0.05 -22.32 30.62
C ARG A 40 -1.36 -22.66 30.19
N LEU A 41 -2.10 -23.28 31.10
CA LEU A 41 -3.48 -23.70 30.85
C LEU A 41 -4.37 -22.53 30.35
N SER A 42 -4.22 -21.34 30.92
CA SER A 42 -4.96 -20.13 30.52
C SER A 42 -4.69 -19.68 29.08
N ASP A 43 -3.56 -20.03 28.49
CA ASP A 43 -3.12 -19.46 27.22
C ASP A 43 -3.98 -19.98 26.07
N PHE A 44 -4.35 -21.25 26.13
CA PHE A 44 -5.09 -21.95 25.07
C PHE A 44 -6.48 -22.45 25.52
N THR A 45 -6.91 -22.11 26.74
CA THR A 45 -8.27 -22.39 27.24
C THR A 45 -8.95 -21.12 27.78
N ASN A 46 -10.19 -21.23 28.24
CA ASN A 46 -10.91 -20.17 28.94
C ASN A 46 -10.68 -20.16 30.47
N TRP A 47 -9.67 -20.87 30.97
CA TRP A 47 -9.37 -20.98 32.41
C TRP A 47 -9.08 -19.63 33.08
N LYS A 48 -9.64 -19.42 34.27
CA LYS A 48 -9.50 -18.19 35.07
C LYS A 48 -9.17 -18.43 36.55
N GLY A 49 -8.89 -19.67 36.95
CA GLY A 49 -8.58 -20.00 38.34
C GLY A 49 -7.15 -19.65 38.73
N ASN A 50 -6.88 -19.61 40.04
CA ASN A 50 -5.56 -19.32 40.60
C ASN A 50 -4.52 -20.40 40.27
N TRP A 51 -4.95 -21.65 40.15
CA TRP A 51 -4.10 -22.76 39.72
C TRP A 51 -3.92 -22.70 38.20
N ASN A 52 -2.79 -22.20 37.71
CA ASN A 52 -2.52 -22.07 36.28
C ASN A 52 -1.21 -22.79 35.90
N PRO A 53 -1.26 -24.12 35.77
CA PRO A 53 -0.08 -24.94 35.56
C PRO A 53 0.52 -24.72 34.17
N ILE A 54 1.79 -25.08 34.05
CA ILE A 54 2.47 -25.18 32.75
C ILE A 54 2.07 -26.52 32.14
N ILE A 55 1.42 -26.50 30.98
CA ILE A 55 0.96 -27.72 30.30
C ILE A 55 1.99 -28.15 29.25
N PHE A 56 2.57 -27.20 28.53
CA PHE A 56 3.60 -27.46 27.53
C PHE A 56 4.78 -26.51 27.72
N GLN A 57 5.95 -26.92 27.25
CA GLN A 57 7.16 -26.11 27.26
C GLN A 57 7.89 -26.24 25.94
N ASN A 58 8.45 -25.13 25.45
CA ASN A 58 9.31 -25.07 24.29
C ASN A 58 8.69 -25.76 23.06
N VAL A 59 7.43 -25.45 22.76
CA VAL A 59 6.72 -25.99 21.60
C VAL A 59 7.49 -25.62 20.32
N LYS A 60 8.10 -26.62 19.64
CA LYS A 60 8.98 -26.41 18.48
C LYS A 60 8.28 -26.52 17.13
N ALA A 61 7.13 -27.19 17.09
CA ALA A 61 6.31 -27.40 15.91
C ALA A 61 4.83 -27.31 16.28
N PRO A 62 3.91 -27.11 15.32
CA PRO A 62 2.49 -27.02 15.61
C PRO A 62 2.02 -28.27 16.34
N LEU A 63 1.30 -28.07 17.44
CA LEU A 63 0.83 -29.16 18.31
C LEU A 63 -0.68 -29.18 18.33
N VAL A 64 -1.27 -30.24 17.79
CA VAL A 64 -2.71 -30.49 17.86
C VAL A 64 -3.05 -31.10 19.21
N ILE A 65 -4.06 -30.56 19.87
CA ILE A 65 -4.53 -30.97 21.18
C ILE A 65 -5.97 -31.47 21.03
N GLN A 66 -6.20 -32.71 21.44
CA GLN A 66 -7.55 -33.27 21.56
C GLN A 66 -8.12 -33.00 22.96
N PRO A 67 -9.44 -32.71 23.09
CA PRO A 67 -10.05 -32.42 24.38
C PRO A 67 -9.90 -33.54 25.41
N ASP A 68 -10.04 -34.80 24.98
CA ASP A 68 -9.99 -35.95 25.88
C ASP A 68 -8.58 -36.14 26.47
N ASP A 69 -7.54 -36.01 25.63
CA ASP A 69 -6.14 -36.07 26.06
C ASP A 69 -5.82 -34.97 27.07
N LEU A 70 -6.28 -33.74 26.80
CA LEU A 70 -6.07 -32.61 27.69
C LEU A 70 -6.84 -32.79 29.02
N THR A 71 -8.05 -33.34 28.98
CA THR A 71 -8.85 -33.63 30.17
C THR A 71 -8.11 -34.58 31.11
N ASN A 72 -7.55 -35.67 30.56
CA ASN A 72 -6.76 -36.64 31.31
C ASN A 72 -5.49 -36.02 31.89
N GLN A 73 -4.79 -35.21 31.08
CA GLN A 73 -3.55 -34.54 31.48
C GLN A 73 -3.79 -33.57 32.65
N ILE A 74 -4.79 -32.69 32.54
CA ILE A 74 -5.10 -31.68 33.58
C ILE A 74 -5.57 -32.34 34.87
N THR A 75 -6.47 -33.34 34.78
CA THR A 75 -6.98 -34.06 35.97
C THR A 75 -5.84 -34.74 36.73
N THR A 76 -4.91 -35.37 36.00
CA THR A 76 -3.72 -36.01 36.58
C THR A 76 -2.77 -34.98 37.22
N LEU A 77 -2.51 -33.87 36.52
CA LEU A 77 -1.66 -32.79 37.03
C LEU A 77 -2.25 -32.15 38.29
N TYR A 78 -3.54 -31.88 38.30
CA TYR A 78 -4.23 -31.28 39.43
C TYR A 78 -4.16 -32.17 40.68
N LEU A 79 -4.44 -33.48 40.52
CA LEU A 79 -4.31 -34.44 41.61
C LEU A 79 -2.89 -34.49 42.16
N LYS A 80 -1.88 -34.47 41.28
CA LYS A 80 -0.47 -34.50 41.68
C LYS A 80 -0.04 -33.25 42.45
N GLU A 81 -0.48 -32.07 42.03
CA GLU A 81 -0.03 -30.80 42.62
C GLU A 81 -0.83 -30.37 43.85
N THR A 82 -2.13 -30.71 43.90
CA THR A 82 -3.02 -30.28 45.00
C THR A 82 -3.37 -31.40 45.96
N GLY A 83 -3.15 -32.66 45.60
CA GLY A 83 -3.60 -33.83 46.36
C GLY A 83 -5.12 -34.05 46.31
N THR A 84 -5.87 -33.23 45.55
CA THR A 84 -7.33 -33.33 45.48
C THR A 84 -7.78 -33.93 44.15
N ASN A 85 -8.72 -34.88 44.22
CA ASN A 85 -9.25 -35.55 43.04
C ASN A 85 -10.44 -34.76 42.48
N VAL A 86 -10.15 -33.85 41.56
CA VAL A 86 -11.14 -33.03 40.86
C VAL A 86 -11.20 -33.46 39.40
N SER A 87 -12.39 -33.81 38.92
CA SER A 87 -12.61 -34.17 37.52
C SER A 87 -12.77 -32.91 36.68
N PHE A 88 -11.82 -32.66 35.79
CA PHE A 88 -11.98 -31.65 34.74
C PHE A 88 -12.73 -32.21 33.54
N THR A 89 -13.27 -31.34 32.70
CA THR A 89 -13.83 -31.72 31.39
C THR A 89 -13.46 -30.64 30.38
N VAL A 90 -12.70 -30.99 29.35
CA VAL A 90 -12.40 -30.08 28.26
C VAL A 90 -13.43 -30.25 27.15
N MET A 91 -14.05 -29.13 26.77
CA MET A 91 -15.04 -29.02 25.71
C MET A 91 -14.41 -28.38 24.47
N GLY A 92 -14.88 -28.76 23.29
CA GLY A 92 -14.42 -28.22 22.02
C GLY A 92 -14.25 -29.31 20.96
N LYS A 93 -13.74 -28.93 19.79
CA LYS A 93 -13.16 -29.88 18.83
C LYS A 93 -11.66 -30.01 19.14
N GLU A 94 -10.82 -30.15 18.13
CA GLU A 94 -9.37 -30.00 18.30
C GLU A 94 -8.95 -28.53 18.46
N GLY A 95 -7.91 -28.31 19.26
CA GLY A 95 -7.16 -27.06 19.33
C GLY A 95 -5.77 -27.22 18.73
N ILE A 96 -5.16 -26.15 18.23
CA ILE A 96 -3.77 -26.16 17.77
C ILE A 96 -2.94 -25.06 18.42
N LEU A 97 -1.77 -25.43 18.94
CA LEU A 97 -0.73 -24.48 19.35
C LEU A 97 0.20 -24.21 18.17
N LEU A 98 0.39 -22.93 17.87
CA LEU A 98 1.17 -22.45 16.74
C LEU A 98 2.41 -21.71 17.25
N PRO A 99 3.61 -22.32 17.21
CA PRO A 99 4.81 -21.72 17.78
C PRO A 99 5.38 -20.62 16.87
N LYS A 100 5.25 -19.37 17.29
CA LYS A 100 5.81 -18.20 16.59
C LYS A 100 7.26 -17.98 17.01
N THR A 101 8.11 -18.94 16.66
CA THR A 101 9.49 -19.05 17.19
C THR A 101 10.57 -18.89 16.13
N SER A 102 10.23 -18.94 14.85
CA SER A 102 11.17 -18.65 13.76
C SER A 102 11.16 -17.15 13.44
N ILE A 103 12.27 -16.64 12.93
CA ILE A 103 12.43 -15.23 12.57
C ILE A 103 12.87 -15.17 11.12
N LEU A 104 12.08 -14.49 10.30
CA LEU A 104 12.44 -14.14 8.93
C LEU A 104 13.08 -12.76 8.93
N SER A 105 14.23 -12.64 8.30
CA SER A 105 14.88 -11.37 8.02
C SER A 105 14.14 -10.61 6.91
N LYS A 106 14.33 -9.29 6.88
CA LYS A 106 13.89 -8.41 5.80
C LYS A 106 14.21 -8.96 4.41
N LYS A 107 15.45 -9.41 4.20
CA LYS A 107 15.90 -9.94 2.90
C LYS A 107 15.18 -11.22 2.51
N GLU A 108 14.92 -12.12 3.46
CA GLU A 108 14.15 -13.34 3.20
C GLU A 108 12.70 -13.04 2.82
N LEU A 109 12.08 -12.06 3.47
CA LEU A 109 10.73 -11.60 3.11
C LEU A 109 10.68 -11.02 1.70
N GLU A 110 11.63 -10.16 1.36
CA GLU A 110 11.72 -9.54 0.03
C GLU A 110 11.95 -10.58 -1.06
N VAL A 111 12.92 -11.48 -0.89
CA VAL A 111 13.20 -12.55 -1.86
C VAL A 111 12.01 -13.50 -2.01
N SER A 112 11.37 -13.87 -0.90
CA SER A 112 10.17 -14.73 -0.90
C SER A 112 9.01 -14.07 -1.65
N LEU A 113 8.70 -12.81 -1.33
CA LEU A 113 7.62 -12.08 -1.99
C LEU A 113 7.90 -11.89 -3.49
N TRP A 114 9.14 -11.54 -3.86
CA TRP A 114 9.51 -11.34 -5.26
C TRP A 114 9.33 -12.60 -6.10
N LYS A 115 9.74 -13.76 -5.56
CA LYS A 115 9.58 -15.05 -6.21
C LYS A 115 8.10 -15.33 -6.55
N ASP A 116 7.21 -15.13 -5.59
CA ASP A 116 5.79 -15.38 -5.80
C ASP A 116 5.14 -14.33 -6.71
N LEU A 117 5.58 -13.06 -6.65
CA LEU A 117 5.14 -12.01 -7.57
C LEU A 117 5.52 -12.32 -9.03
N ILE A 118 6.75 -12.79 -9.28
CA ILE A 118 7.17 -13.22 -10.62
C ILE A 118 6.30 -14.36 -11.11
N ALA A 119 6.07 -15.36 -10.26
CA ALA A 119 5.26 -16.52 -10.60
C ALA A 119 3.82 -16.13 -10.91
N SER A 120 3.24 -15.16 -10.20
CA SER A 120 1.86 -14.70 -10.42
C SER A 120 1.70 -13.76 -11.63
N ASN A 121 2.78 -13.12 -12.10
CA ASN A 121 2.77 -12.14 -13.19
C ASN A 121 3.41 -12.68 -14.48
N GLU A 122 3.45 -14.01 -14.66
CA GLU A 122 4.01 -14.66 -15.86
C GLU A 122 5.43 -14.17 -16.22
N HIS A 123 6.26 -13.84 -15.22
CA HIS A 123 7.62 -13.32 -15.39
C HIS A 123 7.72 -11.94 -16.09
N SER A 124 6.62 -11.18 -16.20
CA SER A 124 6.62 -9.86 -16.83
C SER A 124 7.31 -8.74 -16.02
N LEU A 125 7.57 -8.95 -14.73
CA LEU A 125 8.14 -7.94 -13.83
C LEU A 125 9.66 -7.72 -14.01
N GLY A 126 10.35 -8.62 -14.71
CA GLY A 126 11.82 -8.58 -14.89
C GLY A 126 12.58 -9.09 -13.67
N GLU A 127 13.86 -8.73 -13.56
CA GLU A 127 14.68 -9.06 -12.39
C GLU A 127 14.39 -8.12 -11.20
N MET A 128 14.68 -8.61 -9.99
CA MET A 128 14.49 -7.83 -8.77
C MET A 128 15.39 -6.60 -8.78
N GLY A 129 14.79 -5.41 -8.68
CA GLY A 129 15.53 -4.15 -8.67
C GLY A 129 15.70 -3.51 -10.05
N ASP A 130 15.26 -4.15 -11.13
CA ASP A 130 15.31 -3.56 -12.48
C ASP A 130 14.18 -2.58 -12.70
N THR A 131 12.93 -3.08 -12.70
CA THR A 131 11.72 -2.26 -12.88
C THR A 131 11.13 -1.86 -11.55
N PHE A 132 11.19 -2.76 -10.57
CA PHE A 132 10.63 -2.53 -9.25
C PHE A 132 11.68 -2.83 -8.17
N ARG A 133 11.71 -1.99 -7.14
CA ARG A 133 12.36 -2.27 -5.87
C ARG A 133 11.28 -2.52 -4.83
N ILE A 134 11.46 -3.58 -4.06
CA ILE A 134 10.60 -3.87 -2.91
C ILE A 134 11.46 -3.82 -1.65
N SER A 135 10.92 -3.20 -0.61
CA SER A 135 11.53 -3.18 0.71
C SER A 135 10.49 -3.55 1.75
N SER A 136 10.78 -4.51 2.61
CA SER A 136 9.92 -4.72 3.79
C SER A 136 10.07 -3.52 4.73
N GLU A 137 8.96 -3.08 5.36
CA GLU A 137 9.04 -2.10 6.46
C GLU A 137 9.42 -2.76 7.79
N LYS A 138 9.45 -4.10 7.85
CA LYS A 138 9.86 -4.87 9.03
C LYS A 138 11.28 -5.40 8.82
N GLU A 139 12.19 -5.09 9.75
CA GLU A 139 13.55 -5.66 9.73
C GLU A 139 13.56 -7.16 10.03
N THR A 140 12.65 -7.58 10.90
CA THR A 140 12.43 -8.99 11.25
C THR A 140 10.94 -9.28 11.35
N PHE A 141 10.54 -10.48 10.96
CA PHE A 141 9.17 -10.95 11.03
C PHE A 141 9.12 -12.32 11.72
N PRO A 142 8.46 -12.44 12.90
CA PRO A 142 8.33 -13.73 13.56
C PRO A 142 7.37 -14.63 12.78
N SER A 143 7.85 -15.79 12.33
CA SER A 143 7.08 -16.79 11.59
C SER A 143 6.67 -17.96 12.47
N ILE A 144 5.65 -18.71 12.03
CA ILE A 144 5.18 -19.90 12.74
C ILE A 144 5.99 -21.10 12.27
N THR A 145 6.80 -21.65 13.16
CA THR A 145 7.68 -22.78 12.88
C THR A 145 6.86 -24.03 12.54
N GLY A 146 7.31 -24.82 11.58
CA GLY A 146 6.62 -26.04 11.12
C GLY A 146 5.38 -25.78 10.26
N THR A 147 5.19 -24.56 9.77
CA THR A 147 4.15 -24.22 8.79
C THR A 147 4.76 -23.85 7.43
N SER A 148 3.95 -23.90 6.39
CA SER A 148 4.30 -23.44 5.04
C SER A 148 3.75 -22.03 4.81
N PRO A 149 4.60 -20.99 4.78
CA PRO A 149 4.17 -19.64 4.46
C PRO A 149 3.91 -19.48 2.95
N VAL A 150 2.79 -18.85 2.60
CA VAL A 150 2.37 -18.61 1.20
C VAL A 150 1.78 -17.20 1.09
N TRP A 151 2.20 -16.42 0.09
CA TRP A 151 1.62 -15.09 -0.14
C TRP A 151 0.26 -15.19 -0.81
N ARG A 152 -0.75 -14.50 -0.26
CA ARG A 152 -2.12 -14.51 -0.79
C ARG A 152 -2.35 -13.39 -1.81
N SER A 153 -3.04 -13.72 -2.90
CA SER A 153 -3.68 -12.76 -3.82
C SER A 153 -2.76 -11.63 -4.29
N LEU A 154 -1.62 -11.99 -4.89
CA LEU A 154 -0.60 -11.03 -5.33
C LEU A 154 -0.99 -10.13 -6.52
N GLY A 155 -2.18 -10.36 -7.11
CA GLY A 155 -2.67 -9.59 -8.25
C GLY A 155 -1.88 -9.84 -9.54
N ARG A 156 -2.39 -9.30 -10.65
CA ARG A 156 -1.77 -9.37 -11.99
C ARG A 156 -0.93 -8.14 -12.33
N THR A 157 -0.96 -7.12 -11.47
CA THR A 157 -0.23 -5.87 -11.68
C THR A 157 0.33 -5.38 -10.35
N LEU A 158 1.62 -5.05 -10.37
CA LEU A 158 2.31 -4.41 -9.25
C LEU A 158 2.29 -2.90 -9.49
N HIS A 159 1.95 -2.12 -8.46
CA HIS A 159 2.01 -0.67 -8.52
C HIS A 159 2.87 -0.14 -7.38
N ALA A 160 3.54 0.98 -7.64
CA ALA A 160 4.30 1.71 -6.64
C ALA A 160 3.45 2.14 -5.44
N GLY A 161 4.10 2.23 -4.28
CA GLY A 161 3.52 2.69 -3.02
C GLY A 161 3.64 1.67 -1.90
N LYS A 162 3.08 2.03 -0.74
CA LYS A 162 3.00 1.14 0.42
C LYS A 162 1.89 0.13 0.21
N ARG A 163 2.19 -1.16 0.38
CA ARG A 163 1.23 -2.26 0.26
C ARG A 163 1.37 -3.26 1.39
N LEU A 164 0.23 -3.82 1.77
CA LEU A 164 0.16 -4.93 2.71
C LEU A 164 -0.03 -6.22 1.91
N PHE A 165 0.88 -7.17 2.08
CA PHE A 165 0.77 -8.49 1.49
C PHE A 165 0.41 -9.50 2.58
N PRO A 166 -0.74 -10.20 2.49
CA PRO A 166 -1.10 -11.22 3.46
C PRO A 166 -0.22 -12.46 3.27
N LEU A 167 0.44 -12.88 4.36
CA LEU A 167 1.21 -14.11 4.45
C LEU A 167 0.39 -15.16 5.18
N ASP A 168 -0.02 -16.19 4.46
CA ASP A 168 -0.80 -17.30 4.96
C ASP A 168 0.09 -18.43 5.43
N PHE A 169 -0.18 -18.94 6.64
CA PHE A 169 0.53 -20.08 7.21
C PHE A 169 -0.36 -21.32 7.11
N TYR A 170 0.12 -22.32 6.38
CA TYR A 170 -0.54 -23.62 6.21
C TYR A 170 0.14 -24.70 7.06
N TYR A 171 -0.65 -25.53 7.71
CA TYR A 171 -0.22 -26.73 8.41
C TYR A 171 -1.08 -27.89 7.94
N GLU A 172 -0.46 -28.99 7.48
CA GLU A 172 -1.15 -30.16 6.91
C GLU A 172 -2.19 -29.77 5.83
N GLY A 173 -1.86 -28.79 4.99
CA GLY A 173 -2.74 -28.28 3.92
C GLY A 173 -3.90 -27.40 4.39
N LYS A 174 -4.07 -27.17 5.70
CA LYS A 174 -5.11 -26.28 6.25
C LYS A 174 -4.53 -24.91 6.61
N LEU A 175 -5.28 -23.84 6.30
CA LEU A 175 -4.93 -22.48 6.71
C LEU A 175 -5.06 -22.34 8.23
N VAL A 176 -3.94 -22.16 8.91
CA VAL A 176 -3.90 -22.03 10.37
C VAL A 176 -3.82 -20.58 10.83
N HIS A 177 -3.08 -19.72 10.13
CA HIS A 177 -2.95 -18.31 10.48
C HIS A 177 -2.70 -17.45 9.24
N SER A 178 -2.93 -16.15 9.33
CA SER A 178 -2.67 -15.18 8.26
C SER A 178 -2.25 -13.87 8.91
N GLU A 179 -1.15 -13.28 8.44
CA GLU A 179 -0.66 -11.99 8.92
C GLU A 179 -0.24 -11.12 7.73
N SER A 180 -0.65 -9.85 7.74
CA SER A 180 -0.27 -8.88 6.71
C SER A 180 1.12 -8.30 6.98
N VAL A 181 1.97 -8.35 5.96
CA VAL A 181 3.33 -7.79 6.00
C VAL A 181 3.38 -6.52 5.15
N PRO A 182 3.81 -5.37 5.71
CA PRO A 182 3.97 -4.13 4.96
C PRO A 182 5.26 -4.13 4.12
N PHE A 183 5.11 -3.70 2.87
CA PHE A 183 6.19 -3.46 1.93
C PHE A 183 6.05 -2.08 1.28
N LEU A 184 7.18 -1.43 1.06
CA LEU A 184 7.32 -0.28 0.17
C LEU A 184 7.72 -0.78 -1.21
N ILE A 185 6.92 -0.46 -2.22
CA ILE A 185 7.23 -0.76 -3.62
C ILE A 185 7.60 0.54 -4.31
N GLU A 186 8.76 0.56 -4.96
CA GLU A 186 9.20 1.66 -5.79
C GLU A 186 9.29 1.19 -7.23
N GLU A 187 8.72 1.96 -8.15
CA GLU A 187 8.79 1.71 -9.58
C GLU A 187 9.87 2.58 -10.22
N LYS A 188 10.64 2.01 -11.13
CA LYS A 188 11.63 2.73 -11.92
C LYS A 188 10.90 3.57 -12.95
N LYS A 189 10.96 4.88 -12.77
CA LYS A 189 10.39 5.86 -13.69
C LYS A 189 11.49 6.56 -14.45
N LYS A 190 11.13 7.04 -15.64
CA LYS A 190 11.96 7.87 -16.50
C LYS A 190 11.38 9.27 -16.51
N ALA A 191 12.19 10.27 -16.22
CA ALA A 191 11.74 11.66 -16.20
C ALA A 191 12.86 12.64 -16.52
N TYR A 192 12.49 13.81 -17.01
CA TYR A 192 13.38 14.97 -17.03
C TYR A 192 13.51 15.58 -15.63
N PHE A 193 14.75 15.87 -15.25
CA PHE A 193 15.15 16.54 -14.03
C PHE A 193 15.73 17.91 -14.36
N THR A 194 15.58 18.85 -13.46
CA THR A 194 16.21 20.17 -13.55
C THR A 194 17.69 20.11 -13.17
N LYS A 195 18.56 20.73 -13.98
CA LYS A 195 19.99 20.88 -13.70
C LYS A 195 20.30 22.05 -12.77
N ARG A 196 19.44 23.07 -12.79
CA ARG A 196 19.56 24.31 -12.02
C ARG A 196 18.19 24.79 -11.55
N GLU A 197 18.18 25.86 -10.78
CA GLU A 197 16.94 26.54 -10.41
C GLU A 197 16.32 27.20 -11.64
N ILE A 198 15.01 27.00 -11.82
CA ILE A 198 14.25 27.54 -12.95
C ILE A 198 13.11 28.40 -12.38
N PRO A 199 13.12 29.72 -12.61
CA PRO A 199 12.03 30.59 -12.18
C PRO A 199 10.71 30.24 -12.87
N SER A 200 9.59 30.59 -12.23
CA SER A 200 8.26 30.44 -12.84
C SER A 200 8.16 31.27 -14.13
N LYS A 201 7.34 30.77 -15.08
CA LYS A 201 7.11 31.35 -16.41
C LYS A 201 8.34 31.39 -17.32
N THR A 202 9.41 30.66 -16.99
CA THR A 202 10.61 30.53 -17.83
C THR A 202 10.41 29.45 -18.89
N VAL A 203 10.90 29.69 -20.11
CA VAL A 203 10.94 28.68 -21.17
C VAL A 203 12.14 27.77 -20.94
N LEU A 204 11.90 26.46 -20.95
CA LEU A 204 12.92 25.45 -20.71
C LEU A 204 13.85 25.30 -21.93
N THR A 205 15.15 25.21 -21.67
CA THR A 205 16.20 24.98 -22.67
C THR A 205 16.94 23.67 -22.39
N ASP A 206 17.73 23.17 -23.35
CA ASP A 206 18.51 21.92 -23.18
C ASP A 206 19.51 21.99 -22.00
N ASP A 207 19.98 23.20 -21.67
CA ASP A 207 20.88 23.44 -20.54
C ASP A 207 20.16 23.39 -19.18
N ASP A 208 18.83 23.44 -19.17
CA ASP A 208 18.02 23.44 -17.95
C ASP A 208 17.66 22.03 -17.46
N VAL A 209 17.64 21.06 -18.37
CA VAL A 209 17.03 19.74 -18.10
C VAL A 209 17.89 18.58 -18.56
N GLU A 210 17.73 17.43 -17.90
CA GLU A 210 18.30 16.15 -18.33
C GLU A 210 17.40 14.98 -18.01
N LEU A 211 17.49 13.93 -18.82
CA LEU A 211 16.70 12.73 -18.69
C LEU A 211 17.39 11.74 -17.74
N ARG A 212 16.68 11.31 -16.68
CA ARG A 212 17.18 10.34 -15.71
C ARG A 212 16.18 9.23 -15.44
N TYR A 213 16.71 8.11 -14.95
CA TYR A 213 15.93 7.05 -14.34
C TYR A 213 16.04 7.14 -12.82
N PHE A 214 14.93 6.97 -12.13
CA PHE A 214 14.88 6.98 -10.67
C PHE A 214 13.76 6.07 -10.17
N PHE A 215 13.85 5.66 -8.90
CA PHE A 215 12.81 4.87 -8.26
C PHE A 215 11.87 5.80 -7.51
N SER A 216 10.56 5.55 -7.63
CA SER A 216 9.55 6.32 -6.92
C SER A 216 8.45 5.41 -6.40
N ALA A 217 8.07 5.61 -5.14
CA ALA A 217 6.89 4.99 -4.55
C ALA A 217 5.59 5.74 -4.90
N ASP A 218 5.65 6.89 -5.57
CA ASP A 218 4.48 7.69 -5.91
C ASP A 218 3.84 7.15 -7.21
N SER A 219 2.64 6.59 -7.08
CA SER A 219 1.87 6.07 -8.22
C SER A 219 0.96 7.12 -8.88
N VAL A 220 0.73 8.26 -8.25
CA VAL A 220 -0.18 9.31 -8.74
C VAL A 220 0.56 10.34 -9.58
N ARG A 221 1.83 10.61 -9.27
CA ARG A 221 2.63 11.56 -10.04
C ARG A 221 3.00 11.00 -11.40
N GLU A 222 2.58 11.73 -12.42
CA GLU A 222 2.98 11.55 -13.80
C GLU A 222 4.15 12.47 -14.12
N TYR A 223 5.30 11.87 -14.39
CA TYR A 223 6.51 12.60 -14.75
C TYR A 223 6.64 12.74 -16.26
N THR A 224 7.34 13.80 -16.66
CA THR A 224 7.56 14.12 -18.07
C THR A 224 8.74 13.30 -18.60
N ASP A 225 8.47 12.35 -19.48
CA ASP A 225 9.44 11.55 -20.23
C ASP A 225 9.68 12.07 -21.66
N GLU A 226 8.78 12.91 -22.15
CA GLU A 226 8.91 13.69 -23.39
C GLU A 226 9.83 14.90 -23.20
N ASN A 227 10.57 15.32 -24.24
CA ASN A 227 11.44 16.49 -24.14
C ASN A 227 10.63 17.75 -23.75
N PRO A 228 10.90 18.40 -22.59
CA PRO A 228 10.16 19.58 -22.16
C PRO A 228 10.76 20.88 -22.71
N VAL A 229 11.86 20.83 -23.46
CA VAL A 229 12.49 22.01 -24.07
C VAL A 229 11.49 22.75 -24.98
N GLY A 230 11.46 24.07 -24.86
CA GLY A 230 10.49 24.95 -25.51
C GLY A 230 9.14 25.07 -24.78
N LYS A 231 8.87 24.24 -23.76
CA LYS A 231 7.70 24.43 -22.88
C LYS A 231 8.02 25.45 -21.79
N THR A 232 6.98 26.09 -21.28
CA THR A 232 7.08 27.08 -20.21
C THR A 232 6.79 26.43 -18.85
N ALA A 233 7.66 26.69 -17.88
CA ALA A 233 7.50 26.30 -16.49
C ALA A 233 6.33 27.07 -15.85
N LEU A 234 5.30 26.37 -15.35
CA LEU A 234 4.17 27.04 -14.68
C LEU A 234 4.55 27.53 -13.28
N ASN A 235 5.38 26.77 -12.58
CA ASN A 235 5.89 27.07 -11.24
C ASN A 235 7.41 27.11 -11.25
N GLY A 236 8.03 27.67 -10.21
CA GLY A 236 9.47 27.59 -10.03
C GLY A 236 9.92 26.17 -9.70
N PHE A 237 11.08 25.77 -10.21
CA PHE A 237 11.72 24.49 -9.91
C PHE A 237 13.04 24.72 -9.19
N LEU A 238 13.27 23.92 -8.16
CA LEU A 238 14.59 23.80 -7.54
C LEU A 238 15.50 22.95 -8.44
N PRO A 239 16.84 23.03 -8.27
CA PRO A 239 17.76 22.08 -8.87
C PRO A 239 17.41 20.63 -8.48
N ASP A 240 17.80 19.69 -9.33
CA ASP A 240 17.69 18.24 -9.09
C ASP A 240 16.27 17.73 -8.84
N THR A 241 15.27 18.39 -9.43
CA THR A 241 13.86 18.05 -9.23
C THR A 241 13.27 17.41 -10.47
N ALA A 242 12.56 16.28 -10.30
CA ALA A 242 11.82 15.62 -11.37
C ALA A 242 10.64 16.48 -11.84
N ILE A 243 10.50 16.68 -13.15
CA ILE A 243 9.45 17.51 -13.74
C ILE A 243 8.18 16.69 -13.95
N GLU A 244 7.08 17.07 -13.30
CA GLU A 244 5.76 16.48 -13.52
C GLU A 244 5.09 17.04 -14.78
N LYS A 245 4.32 16.21 -15.51
CA LYS A 245 3.66 16.60 -16.78
C LYS A 245 2.80 17.85 -16.64
N LYS A 246 2.15 18.02 -15.50
CA LYS A 246 1.26 19.16 -15.21
C LYS A 246 1.99 20.48 -14.96
N GLN A 247 3.30 20.46 -14.70
CA GLN A 247 4.08 21.65 -14.32
C GLN A 247 4.68 22.39 -15.51
N VAL A 248 4.65 21.80 -16.70
CA VAL A 248 5.16 22.40 -17.94
C VAL A 248 4.07 22.41 -19.01
N ARG A 249 3.93 23.53 -19.71
CA ARG A 249 2.99 23.65 -20.84
C ARG A 249 3.56 24.53 -21.91
N THR A 250 3.20 24.27 -23.16
CA THR A 250 3.45 25.23 -24.24
C THR A 250 2.50 26.41 -24.03
N LEU A 251 3.05 27.56 -23.64
CA LEU A 251 2.31 28.82 -23.64
C LEU A 251 2.64 29.57 -24.92
N HIS A 252 1.61 30.04 -25.61
CA HIS A 252 1.79 30.87 -26.80
C HIS A 252 1.63 32.34 -26.42
N THR A 253 2.48 33.21 -26.98
CA THR A 253 2.37 34.67 -26.79
C THR A 253 1.08 35.22 -27.42
N ILE A 254 0.66 34.63 -28.53
CA ILE A 254 -0.61 34.89 -29.18
C ILE A 254 -1.33 33.56 -29.40
N GLU A 255 -2.57 33.46 -28.94
CA GLU A 255 -3.41 32.28 -29.13
C GLU A 255 -4.25 32.37 -30.41
N ARG A 256 -4.65 31.22 -30.96
CA ARG A 256 -5.52 31.17 -32.13
C ARG A 256 -6.88 31.78 -31.77
N GLY A 257 -7.36 32.69 -32.60
CA GLY A 257 -8.61 33.41 -32.41
C GLY A 257 -8.47 34.69 -31.59
N GLN A 258 -7.31 34.95 -30.98
CA GLN A 258 -7.04 36.19 -30.24
C GLN A 258 -7.05 37.39 -31.20
N GLU A 259 -7.64 38.50 -30.76
CA GLU A 259 -7.56 39.77 -31.49
C GLU A 259 -6.23 40.46 -31.18
N VAL A 260 -5.50 40.84 -32.21
CA VAL A 260 -4.15 41.38 -32.12
C VAL A 260 -4.00 42.61 -33.01
N GLU A 261 -3.20 43.57 -32.55
CA GLU A 261 -2.87 44.78 -33.28
C GLU A 261 -1.70 44.48 -34.25
N LEU A 262 -1.99 44.57 -35.53
CA LEU A 262 -0.97 44.56 -36.58
C LEU A 262 -0.40 45.97 -36.71
N VAL A 263 0.90 46.09 -36.46
CA VAL A 263 1.66 47.33 -36.59
C VAL A 263 2.54 47.25 -37.82
N TYR A 264 2.41 48.22 -38.71
CA TYR A 264 3.28 48.41 -39.87
C TYR A 264 3.89 49.81 -39.81
N THR A 265 5.20 49.90 -40.02
CA THR A 265 5.94 51.16 -39.94
C THR A 265 6.81 51.33 -41.17
N VAL A 266 6.60 52.43 -41.91
CA VAL A 266 7.42 52.79 -43.09
C VAL A 266 7.70 54.28 -43.06
N GLY A 267 8.97 54.66 -42.95
CA GLY A 267 9.38 56.05 -42.78
C GLY A 267 8.70 56.68 -41.57
N ASN A 268 7.90 57.73 -41.80
CA ASN A 268 7.13 58.42 -40.76
C ASN A 268 5.67 57.92 -40.64
N LEU A 269 5.28 56.88 -41.39
CA LEU A 269 3.94 56.33 -41.39
C LEU A 269 3.84 55.15 -40.41
N LEU A 270 2.91 55.23 -39.46
CA LEU A 270 2.55 54.16 -38.53
C LEU A 270 1.10 53.72 -38.80
N LEU A 271 0.92 52.48 -39.26
CA LEU A 271 -0.39 51.87 -39.43
C LEU A 271 -0.66 50.85 -38.33
N LYS A 272 -1.85 50.94 -37.74
CA LYS A 272 -2.35 50.05 -36.68
C LYS A 272 -3.68 49.46 -37.13
N ILE A 273 -3.74 48.15 -37.28
CA ILE A 273 -4.91 47.45 -37.80
C ILE A 273 -5.30 46.35 -36.82
N LYS A 274 -6.60 46.27 -36.46
CA LYS A 274 -7.12 45.14 -35.69
C LYS A 274 -7.25 43.90 -36.56
N THR A 275 -6.62 42.82 -36.14
CA THR A 275 -6.61 41.54 -36.83
C THR A 275 -6.93 40.41 -35.86
N ARG A 276 -7.26 39.22 -36.39
CA ARG A 276 -7.48 38.01 -35.60
C ARG A 276 -6.43 36.96 -35.95
N ALA A 277 -5.76 36.40 -34.95
CA ALA A 277 -4.77 35.36 -35.15
C ALA A 277 -5.44 34.05 -35.62
N MET A 278 -4.92 33.45 -36.69
CA MET A 278 -5.45 32.21 -37.26
C MET A 278 -4.68 30.97 -36.79
N ASN A 279 -3.44 31.15 -36.34
CA ASN A 279 -2.63 30.16 -35.65
C ASN A 279 -1.99 30.81 -34.42
N SER A 280 -1.66 29.99 -33.43
CA SER A 280 -0.90 30.43 -32.26
C SER A 280 0.56 30.64 -32.62
N GLY A 281 1.23 31.53 -31.90
CA GLY A 281 2.67 31.74 -32.05
C GLY A 281 3.30 32.44 -30.88
N ASN A 282 4.61 32.27 -30.78
CA ASN A 282 5.48 32.93 -29.80
C ASN A 282 6.19 34.13 -30.41
N ARG A 283 6.71 34.99 -29.54
CA ARG A 283 7.52 36.14 -29.94
C ARG A 283 8.61 35.74 -30.94
N GLY A 284 8.65 36.42 -32.08
CA GLY A 284 9.58 36.16 -33.18
C GLY A 284 9.06 35.21 -34.25
N GLU A 285 8.00 34.45 -34.00
CA GLU A 285 7.40 33.55 -34.99
C GLU A 285 6.49 34.32 -35.96
N GLU A 286 6.42 33.86 -37.21
CA GLU A 286 5.49 34.39 -38.22
C GLU A 286 4.13 33.69 -38.07
N ILE A 287 3.09 34.46 -37.78
CA ILE A 287 1.72 33.97 -37.68
C ILE A 287 0.83 34.57 -38.76
N SER A 288 -0.20 33.83 -39.12
CA SER A 288 -1.24 34.23 -40.05
C SER A 288 -2.33 35.00 -39.33
N LEU A 289 -2.65 36.18 -39.84
CA LEU A 289 -3.62 37.12 -39.27
C LEU A 289 -4.74 37.38 -40.28
N LEU A 290 -5.98 37.40 -39.81
CA LEU A 290 -7.14 37.80 -40.59
C LEU A 290 -7.47 39.26 -40.30
N ASN A 291 -7.45 40.11 -41.32
CA ASN A 291 -7.93 41.48 -41.19
C ASN A 291 -9.46 41.51 -41.09
N LEU A 292 -9.99 42.03 -40.00
CA LEU A 292 -11.44 42.05 -39.74
C LEU A 292 -12.19 42.98 -40.71
N ALA A 293 -11.56 44.06 -41.18
CA ALA A 293 -12.16 45.03 -42.08
C ALA A 293 -12.13 44.59 -43.56
N SER A 294 -11.02 44.00 -44.01
CA SER A 294 -10.85 43.62 -45.41
C SER A 294 -11.03 42.13 -45.70
N GLN A 295 -11.18 41.30 -44.65
CA GLN A 295 -11.23 39.83 -44.73
C GLN A 295 -10.01 39.20 -45.43
N LYS A 296 -8.90 39.94 -45.56
CA LYS A 296 -7.65 39.44 -46.16
C LYS A 296 -6.77 38.78 -45.11
N MET A 297 -6.08 37.73 -45.53
CA MET A 297 -5.05 37.05 -44.76
C MET A 297 -3.71 37.77 -44.92
N LEU A 298 -3.05 38.03 -43.80
CA LEU A 298 -1.75 38.69 -43.71
C LEU A 298 -0.82 37.76 -42.92
N ARG A 299 0.49 37.87 -43.15
CA ARG A 299 1.50 37.20 -42.32
C ARG A 299 2.31 38.25 -41.61
N ALA A 300 2.54 38.06 -40.32
CA ALA A 300 3.22 39.03 -39.49
C ALA A 300 4.00 38.33 -38.38
N ARG A 301 5.07 38.96 -37.92
CA ARG A 301 5.90 38.44 -36.83
C ARG A 301 5.34 38.87 -35.48
N VAL A 302 5.20 37.93 -34.54
CA VAL A 302 4.77 38.25 -33.17
C VAL A 302 5.84 39.09 -32.47
N GLN A 303 5.49 40.30 -32.01
CA GLN A 303 6.42 41.17 -31.30
C GLN A 303 6.27 41.03 -29.79
N SER A 304 5.04 41.06 -29.30
CA SER A 304 4.66 40.94 -27.90
C SER A 304 3.22 40.47 -27.79
N GLU A 305 2.73 40.28 -26.56
CA GLU A 305 1.32 39.95 -26.32
C GLU A 305 0.41 40.96 -27.03
N GLY A 306 -0.50 40.46 -27.87
CA GLY A 306 -1.46 41.27 -28.61
C GLY A 306 -0.88 42.14 -29.74
N VAL A 307 0.41 42.06 -30.08
CA VAL A 307 1.04 42.90 -31.12
C VAL A 307 1.86 42.10 -32.11
N CYS A 308 1.59 42.28 -33.40
CA CYS A 308 2.35 41.70 -34.51
C CYS A 308 2.92 42.77 -35.42
N LEU A 309 4.12 42.56 -35.95
CA LEU A 309 4.79 43.44 -36.91
C LEU A 309 4.69 42.87 -38.32
N LEU A 310 4.23 43.70 -39.26
CA LEU A 310 4.30 43.39 -40.68
C LEU A 310 5.68 43.85 -41.19
N GLU A 311 6.56 42.91 -41.57
CA GLU A 311 7.86 43.22 -42.17
C GLU A 311 7.70 43.42 -43.69
N GLU A 312 8.38 44.42 -44.26
CA GLU A 312 8.53 44.55 -45.72
C GLU A 312 9.39 43.41 -46.26
N ARG A 313 8.99 42.87 -47.42
CA ARG A 313 9.88 42.07 -48.28
C ARG A 313 10.40 42.94 -49.40
#